data_AF-A0A1C6M2S3-F1
#
_entry.id   AF-A0A1C6M2S3-F1
#
_cell.length_a   1.000
_cell.length_b   1.000
_cell.length_c   1.000
_cell.angle_alpha   90.00
_cell.angle_beta   90.00
_cell.angle_gamma   90.00
#
_symmetry.space_group_name_H-M   'P 1'
#
loop_
_entity.id
_entity.type
_entity.pdbx_description
1 polymer ?
#
loop_
_entity_poly.entity_id
_entity_poly.type
_entity_poly.pdbx_seq_one_letter_code
_entity_poly.pdbx_strand_id
1 'polypeptide(L)'
;MPIRDESTRANRLKEVEKKCALCQEKYRGLEHELGIADKAAVIEEDGYGGVPVELTALRELFGPTRRPQQGQATQHRSYDYISSRISKVRRKLRELYFSVPDVAQRKALITARRQPRRLVCEALQDELNVARHTLQTTKHRSHAKPWLLGAAVGAGAVLLGAALAHLYGALAGMVAGFFVGKWLVDNHNKQLQRQTRSEQFDADSLANLLQTCRRAPEWFSEAEENSGERDAYEV
;
A
#
# COMPACT_ATOMS: atom_id res chain seq x y z
N MET A 1 -0.39 -16.94 -15.60
CA MET A 1 0.06 -15.78 -14.80
C MET A 1 -1.04 -15.47 -13.81
N PRO A 2 -0.81 -15.42 -12.49
CA PRO A 2 -1.77 -14.75 -11.63
C PRO A 2 -1.58 -13.26 -11.90
N ILE A 3 -2.29 -12.75 -12.90
CA ILE A 3 -2.59 -11.33 -13.01
C ILE A 3 -3.19 -11.02 -11.65
N ARG A 4 -2.52 -10.20 -10.83
CA ARG A 4 -3.16 -9.59 -9.66
C ARG A 4 -4.46 -9.06 -10.22
N ASP A 5 -5.57 -9.64 -9.80
CA ASP A 5 -6.86 -9.23 -10.31
C ASP A 5 -7.06 -7.81 -9.79
N GLU A 6 -6.72 -6.83 -10.63
CA GLU A 6 -6.84 -5.41 -10.32
C GLU A 6 -8.27 -5.10 -9.88
N SER A 7 -9.24 -5.87 -10.36
CA SER A 7 -10.62 -5.79 -9.91
C SER A 7 -10.79 -6.21 -8.44
N THR A 8 -10.14 -7.30 -8.00
CA THR A 8 -10.14 -7.72 -6.59
C THR A 8 -9.51 -6.65 -5.69
N ARG A 9 -8.37 -6.08 -6.10
CA ARG A 9 -7.71 -4.99 -5.34
C ARG A 9 -8.57 -3.73 -5.28
N ALA A 10 -9.14 -3.32 -6.42
CA ALA A 10 -10.04 -2.17 -6.49
C ALA A 10 -11.31 -2.37 -5.67
N ASN A 11 -11.86 -3.57 -5.64
CA ASN A 11 -13.03 -3.90 -4.83
C ASN A 11 -12.74 -3.82 -3.33
N ARG A 12 -11.58 -4.35 -2.88
CA ARG A 12 -11.14 -4.21 -1.48
C ARG A 12 -10.95 -2.75 -1.08
N LEU A 13 -10.35 -1.95 -1.96
CA LEU A 13 -10.21 -0.52 -1.71
C LEU A 13 -11.56 0.16 -1.54
N LYS A 14 -12.50 -0.05 -2.48
CA LYS A 14 -13.85 0.49 -2.39
C LYS A 14 -14.56 0.05 -1.11
N GLU A 15 -14.33 -1.18 -0.68
CA GLU A 15 -14.86 -1.69 0.59
C GLU A 15 -14.28 -0.94 1.80
N VAL A 16 -12.97 -0.74 1.84
CA VAL A 16 -12.30 0.04 2.91
C VAL A 16 -12.76 1.49 2.90
N GLU A 17 -12.83 2.12 1.73
CA GLU A 17 -13.36 3.49 1.57
C GLU A 17 -14.80 3.59 2.08
N LYS A 18 -15.66 2.63 1.73
CA LYS A 18 -17.03 2.55 2.23
C LYS A 18 -17.08 2.39 3.76
N LYS A 19 -16.25 1.52 4.34
CA LYS A 19 -16.18 1.34 5.81
C LYS A 19 -15.67 2.60 6.50
N CYS A 20 -14.66 3.26 5.96
CA CYS A 20 -14.17 4.54 6.47
C CYS A 20 -15.24 5.63 6.40
N ALA A 21 -15.98 5.72 5.29
CA ALA A 21 -17.08 6.68 5.14
C ALA A 21 -18.21 6.42 6.15
N LEU A 22 -18.58 5.15 6.38
CA LEU A 22 -19.57 4.79 7.40
C LEU A 22 -19.10 5.12 8.82
N CYS A 23 -17.82 4.86 9.14
CA CYS A 23 -17.24 5.27 10.43
C CYS A 23 -17.23 6.80 10.57
N GLN A 24 -16.99 7.50 9.45
CA GLN A 24 -16.98 8.95 9.41
C GLN A 24 -18.36 9.55 9.68
N GLU A 25 -19.39 9.03 9.02
CA GLU A 25 -20.78 9.41 9.26
C GLU A 25 -21.18 9.14 10.72
N LYS A 26 -20.80 7.97 11.25
CA LYS A 26 -21.08 7.61 12.64
C LYS A 26 -20.45 8.59 13.64
N TYR A 27 -19.18 8.95 13.49
CA TYR A 27 -18.57 9.91 14.43
C TYR A 27 -19.18 11.30 14.29
N ARG A 28 -19.53 11.75 13.08
CA ARG A 28 -20.21 13.04 12.87
C ARG A 28 -21.59 13.06 13.50
N GLY A 29 -22.32 11.94 13.45
CA GLY A 29 -23.59 11.78 14.16
C GLY A 29 -23.42 11.98 15.67
N LEU A 30 -22.41 11.34 16.26
CA LEU A 30 -22.09 11.53 17.68
C LEU A 30 -21.69 12.98 18.00
N GLU A 31 -20.91 13.64 17.14
CA GLU A 31 -20.54 15.05 17.33
C GLU A 31 -21.78 15.98 17.30
N HIS A 32 -22.78 15.67 16.47
CA HIS A 32 -24.05 16.39 16.42
C HIS A 32 -24.91 16.15 17.66
N GLU A 33 -25.06 14.90 18.08
CA GLU A 33 -25.81 14.53 19.30
C GLU A 33 -25.24 15.20 20.55
N LEU A 34 -23.92 15.41 20.57
CA LEU A 34 -23.20 16.03 21.69
C LEU A 34 -23.07 17.55 21.55
N GLY A 35 -23.61 18.15 20.49
CA GLY A 35 -23.57 19.60 20.26
C GLY A 35 -22.16 20.17 20.04
N ILE A 36 -21.21 19.35 19.59
CA ILE A 36 -19.82 19.75 19.33
C ILE A 36 -19.47 19.81 17.84
N ALA A 37 -20.35 19.35 16.95
CA ALA A 37 -20.12 19.26 15.51
C ALA A 37 -19.62 20.57 14.87
N ASP A 38 -20.27 21.70 15.15
CA ASP A 38 -19.89 22.99 14.54
C ASP A 38 -18.46 23.40 14.94
N LYS A 39 -18.10 23.19 16.22
CA LYS A 39 -16.75 23.48 16.72
C LYS A 39 -15.72 22.53 16.12
N ALA A 40 -16.06 21.25 15.98
CA ALA A 40 -15.20 20.25 15.37
C ALA A 40 -14.93 20.60 13.89
N ALA A 41 -15.97 20.95 13.13
CA ALA A 41 -15.86 21.33 11.73
C ALA A 41 -14.93 22.54 11.54
N VAL A 42 -15.08 23.59 12.35
CA VAL A 42 -14.18 24.77 12.31
C VAL A 42 -12.73 24.39 12.60
N ILE A 43 -12.48 23.52 13.59
CA ILE A 43 -11.14 23.05 13.93
C ILE A 43 -10.52 22.22 12.78
N GLU A 44 -11.32 21.43 12.07
CA GLU A 44 -10.88 20.61 10.94
C GLU A 44 -10.58 21.42 9.68
N GLU A 45 -11.41 22.41 9.36
CA GLU A 45 -11.19 23.33 8.25
C GLU A 45 -9.90 24.13 8.42
N ASP A 46 -9.63 24.58 9.65
CA ASP A 46 -8.38 25.23 10.08
C ASP A 46 -7.13 24.36 9.86
N GLY A 47 -7.28 23.05 9.70
CA GLY A 47 -6.18 22.10 9.51
C GLY A 47 -5.87 21.80 8.05
N TYR A 48 -6.85 21.30 7.31
CA TYR A 48 -6.63 20.67 6.00
C TYR A 48 -7.81 20.75 5.02
N GLY A 49 -8.76 21.67 5.21
CA GLY A 49 -9.85 21.89 4.24
C GLY A 49 -10.80 20.70 4.07
N GLY A 50 -11.06 19.95 5.15
CA GLY A 50 -12.14 18.96 5.21
C GLY A 50 -11.88 17.58 4.60
N VAL A 51 -10.70 17.32 4.01
CA VAL A 51 -10.36 15.95 3.55
C VAL A 51 -9.62 15.20 4.67
N PRO A 52 -10.13 14.03 5.11
CA PRO A 52 -9.42 13.22 6.10
C PRO A 52 -8.03 12.86 5.55
N VAL A 53 -6.98 13.23 6.28
CA VAL A 53 -5.58 12.99 5.88
C VAL A 53 -5.35 11.51 5.54
N GLU A 54 -6.07 10.63 6.23
CA GLU A 54 -6.06 9.18 6.05
C GLU A 54 -6.60 8.73 4.67
N LEU A 55 -7.63 9.41 4.15
CA LEU A 55 -8.24 9.12 2.84
C LEU A 55 -7.42 9.72 1.69
N THR A 56 -6.80 10.88 1.89
CA THR A 56 -5.87 11.44 0.90
C THR A 56 -4.66 10.53 0.71
N ALA A 57 -4.12 10.00 1.81
CA ALA A 57 -3.03 9.03 1.78
C ALA A 57 -3.44 7.75 1.04
N LEU A 58 -4.62 7.19 1.31
CA LEU A 58 -5.18 6.05 0.57
C LEU A 58 -5.37 6.36 -0.93
N ARG A 59 -5.90 7.53 -1.27
CA ARG A 59 -6.16 7.90 -2.66
C ARG A 59 -4.86 8.12 -3.46
N GLU A 60 -3.82 8.65 -2.82
CA GLU A 60 -2.48 8.72 -3.42
C GLU A 60 -1.83 7.33 -3.53
N LEU A 61 -2.17 6.40 -2.64
CA LEU A 61 -1.70 5.02 -2.58
C LEU A 61 -2.24 4.12 -3.71
N PHE A 62 -3.50 4.34 -4.08
CA PHE A 62 -4.21 3.50 -5.05
C PHE A 62 -4.57 4.25 -6.34
N GLY A 63 -4.33 5.56 -6.40
CA GLY A 63 -4.44 6.35 -7.61
C GLY A 63 -3.34 5.98 -8.62
N PRO A 64 -3.54 6.28 -9.92
CA PRO A 64 -2.52 6.05 -10.93
C PRO A 64 -1.26 6.84 -10.57
N THR A 65 -0.19 6.11 -10.27
CA THR A 65 1.14 6.58 -9.85
C THR A 65 1.55 7.84 -10.62
N ARG A 66 1.47 9.02 -10.00
CA ARG A 66 2.15 10.20 -10.55
C ARG A 66 3.63 10.01 -10.27
N ARG A 67 4.44 9.94 -11.33
CA ARG A 67 5.90 9.89 -11.23
C ARG A 67 6.39 11.00 -10.30
N PRO A 68 7.34 10.72 -9.38
CA PRO A 68 7.89 11.74 -8.53
C PRO A 68 8.58 12.81 -9.39
N GLN A 69 8.06 14.04 -9.36
CA GLN A 69 8.76 15.17 -9.94
C GLN A 69 9.99 15.49 -9.09
N GLN A 70 11.16 15.49 -9.71
CA GLN A 70 12.44 15.84 -9.10
C GLN A 70 12.41 17.31 -8.67
N GLY A 71 12.36 17.55 -7.35
CA GLY A 71 12.39 18.88 -6.76
C GLY A 71 12.48 18.82 -5.23
N GLN A 72 13.55 18.25 -4.69
CA GLN A 72 13.68 17.90 -3.26
C GLN A 72 14.17 19.04 -2.34
N ALA A 73 14.55 20.21 -2.85
CA ALA A 73 15.11 21.28 -2.01
C ALA A 73 14.06 22.18 -1.33
N THR A 74 12.81 22.22 -1.81
CA THR A 74 11.71 23.00 -1.19
C THR A 74 10.83 22.17 -0.25
N GLN A 75 10.99 20.84 -0.23
CA GLN A 75 10.14 19.92 0.54
C GLN A 75 10.32 20.03 2.06
N HIS A 76 11.54 20.31 2.55
CA HIS A 76 11.81 20.24 3.99
C HIS A 76 11.11 21.36 4.79
N ARG A 77 11.07 22.59 4.25
CA ARG A 77 10.37 23.73 4.86
C ARG A 77 8.84 23.55 4.90
N SER A 78 8.29 22.77 3.97
CA SER A 78 6.86 22.47 3.91
C SER A 78 6.43 21.49 4.99
N TYR A 79 7.28 20.50 5.32
CA TYR A 79 6.93 19.46 6.29
C TYR A 79 6.84 19.97 7.73
N ASP A 80 7.77 20.82 8.18
CA ASP A 80 7.74 21.39 9.54
C ASP A 80 6.53 22.30 9.76
N TYR A 81 6.14 23.05 8.72
CA TYR A 81 4.93 23.86 8.75
C TYR A 81 3.67 23.00 8.86
N ILE A 82 3.59 21.94 8.04
CA ILE A 82 2.47 21.01 8.02
C ILE A 82 2.34 20.26 9.37
N SER A 83 3.45 19.74 9.91
CA SER A 83 3.47 18.99 11.16
C SER A 83 3.05 19.84 12.36
N SER A 84 3.50 21.11 12.41
CA SER A 84 3.09 22.08 13.42
C SER A 84 1.58 22.36 13.35
N ARG A 85 1.03 22.52 12.15
CA ARG A 85 -0.41 22.78 11.95
C ARG A 85 -1.26 21.57 12.34
N ILE A 86 -0.87 20.36 11.96
CA ILE A 86 -1.53 19.11 12.37
C ILE A 86 -1.51 18.98 13.90
N SER A 87 -0.38 19.28 14.53
CA SER A 87 -0.25 19.21 15.99
C SER A 87 -1.18 20.18 16.71
N LYS A 88 -1.34 21.41 16.19
CA LYS A 88 -2.29 22.40 16.73
C LYS A 88 -3.73 21.95 16.60
N VAL A 89 -4.13 21.43 15.43
CA VAL A 89 -5.49 20.92 15.18
C VAL A 89 -5.77 19.75 16.10
N ARG A 90 -4.82 18.81 16.21
CA ARG A 90 -4.90 17.68 17.14
C ARG A 90 -5.15 18.12 18.57
N ARG A 91 -4.40 19.12 19.05
CA ARG A 91 -4.57 19.64 20.41
C ARG A 91 -5.96 20.24 20.62
N LYS A 92 -6.42 21.12 19.72
CA LYS A 92 -7.76 21.74 19.80
C LYS A 92 -8.87 20.68 19.77
N LEU A 93 -8.76 19.68 18.91
CA LEU A 93 -9.77 18.63 18.75
C LEU A 93 -9.80 17.71 19.97
N ARG A 94 -8.64 17.40 20.56
CA ARG A 94 -8.57 16.69 21.85
C ARG A 94 -9.25 17.50 22.96
N GLU A 95 -8.93 18.79 23.09
CA GLU A 95 -9.57 19.66 24.09
C GLU A 95 -11.10 19.67 23.95
N LEU A 96 -11.61 19.72 22.71
CA LEU A 96 -13.04 19.64 22.43
C LEU A 96 -13.63 18.29 22.87
N TYR A 97 -13.01 17.17 22.51
CA TYR A 97 -13.51 15.84 22.86
C TYR A 97 -13.47 15.61 24.37
N PHE A 98 -12.42 16.07 25.06
CA PHE A 98 -12.34 16.00 26.53
C PHE A 98 -13.23 17.01 27.26
N SER A 99 -13.90 17.93 26.56
CA SER A 99 -14.92 18.79 27.15
C SER A 99 -16.29 18.09 27.33
N VAL A 100 -16.51 16.94 26.67
CA VAL A 100 -17.75 16.16 26.80
C VAL A 100 -17.80 15.53 28.19
N PRO A 101 -18.77 15.86 29.05
CA PRO A 101 -18.75 15.46 30.46
C PRO A 101 -18.93 13.94 30.65
N ASP A 102 -19.80 13.31 29.89
CA ASP A 102 -20.05 11.87 29.97
C ASP A 102 -18.88 11.06 29.40
N VAL A 103 -18.28 10.24 30.25
CA VAL A 103 -17.15 9.36 29.91
C VAL A 103 -17.54 8.32 28.85
N ALA A 104 -18.74 7.75 28.91
CA ALA A 104 -19.18 6.73 27.96
C ALA A 104 -19.34 7.32 26.55
N GLN A 105 -19.95 8.50 26.44
CA GLN A 105 -20.09 9.22 25.17
C GLN A 105 -18.72 9.63 24.61
N ARG A 106 -17.82 10.07 25.48
CA ARG A 106 -16.44 10.42 25.09
C ARG A 106 -15.65 9.23 24.56
N LYS A 107 -15.75 8.06 25.21
CA LYS A 107 -15.17 6.81 24.70
C LYS A 107 -15.72 6.49 23.32
N ALA A 108 -17.03 6.56 23.15
CA ALA A 108 -17.68 6.28 21.86
C ALA A 108 -17.17 7.22 20.75
N LEU A 109 -17.02 8.51 21.04
CA LEU A 109 -16.42 9.49 20.13
C LEU A 109 -14.96 9.14 19.77
N ILE A 110 -14.12 8.89 20.78
CA ILE A 110 -12.70 8.58 20.59
C ILE A 110 -12.53 7.30 19.76
N THR A 111 -13.27 6.24 20.10
CA THR A 111 -13.29 4.98 19.35
C THR A 111 -13.72 5.21 17.91
N ALA A 112 -14.84 5.90 17.69
CA ALA A 112 -15.35 6.17 16.34
C ALA A 112 -14.35 7.00 15.51
N ARG A 113 -13.63 7.93 16.14
CA ARG A 113 -12.60 8.75 15.49
C ARG A 113 -11.34 7.96 15.11
N ARG A 114 -10.92 6.98 15.92
CA ARG A 114 -9.74 6.15 15.63
C ARG A 114 -10.01 5.05 14.60
N GLN A 115 -11.28 4.64 14.45
CA GLN A 115 -11.66 3.49 13.63
C GLN A 115 -11.27 3.59 12.15
N PRO A 116 -11.47 4.73 11.43
CA PRO A 116 -11.03 4.86 10.04
C PRO A 116 -9.55 4.58 9.85
N ARG A 117 -8.70 5.13 10.72
CA ARG A 117 -7.25 4.93 10.65
C ARG A 117 -6.85 3.47 10.89
N ARG A 118 -7.50 2.78 11.83
CA ARG A 118 -7.27 1.34 12.05
C ARG A 118 -7.58 0.54 10.80
N LEU A 119 -8.73 0.79 10.18
CA LEU A 119 -9.14 0.14 8.93
C LEU A 119 -8.13 0.38 7.80
N VAL A 120 -7.59 1.61 7.69
CA VAL A 120 -6.54 1.94 6.72
C VAL A 120 -5.27 1.14 6.99
N CYS A 121 -4.75 1.16 8.22
CA CYS A 121 -3.50 0.46 8.53
C CYS A 121 -3.66 -1.07 8.43
N GLU A 122 -4.83 -1.63 8.76
CA GLU A 122 -5.16 -3.05 8.55
C GLU A 122 -5.17 -3.41 7.06
N ALA A 123 -5.87 -2.62 6.24
CA ALA A 123 -5.89 -2.83 4.79
C ALA A 123 -4.49 -2.78 4.16
N LEU A 124 -3.64 -1.83 4.60
CA LEU A 124 -2.25 -1.76 4.17
C LEU A 124 -1.43 -2.99 4.59
N GLN A 125 -1.66 -3.49 5.81
CA GLN A 125 -1.00 -4.69 6.31
C GLN A 125 -1.39 -5.93 5.50
N ASP A 126 -2.67 -6.06 5.14
CA ASP A 126 -3.18 -7.17 4.31
C ASP A 126 -2.60 -7.11 2.89
N GLU A 127 -2.59 -5.94 2.26
CA GLU A 127 -1.98 -5.75 0.94
C GLU A 127 -0.48 -6.04 0.97
N LEU A 128 0.23 -5.65 2.04
CA LEU A 128 1.64 -5.98 2.23
C LEU A 128 1.86 -7.50 2.35
N ASN A 129 1.00 -8.20 3.08
CA ASN A 129 1.07 -9.65 3.23
C ASN A 129 0.87 -10.35 1.88
N VAL A 130 -0.12 -9.91 1.09
CA VAL A 130 -0.35 -10.40 -0.27
C VAL A 130 0.87 -10.12 -1.16
N ALA A 131 1.44 -8.91 -1.11
CA ALA A 131 2.61 -8.55 -1.90
C ALA A 131 3.86 -9.38 -1.55
N ARG A 132 4.07 -9.67 -0.27
CA ARG A 132 5.16 -10.56 0.18
C ARG A 132 4.96 -11.99 -0.30
N HIS A 133 3.74 -12.50 -0.23
CA HIS A 133 3.42 -13.83 -0.73
C HIS A 133 3.64 -13.92 -2.25
N THR A 134 3.19 -12.93 -3.03
CA THR A 134 3.46 -12.89 -4.48
C THR A 134 4.96 -12.87 -4.77
N LEU A 135 5.73 -12.02 -4.07
CA LEU A 135 7.18 -11.95 -4.21
C LEU A 135 7.86 -13.27 -3.88
N GLN A 136 7.42 -13.99 -2.84
CA GLN A 136 7.95 -15.32 -2.51
C GLN A 136 7.64 -16.33 -3.62
N THR A 137 6.41 -16.35 -4.14
CA THR A 137 6.05 -17.27 -5.24
C THR A 137 6.81 -16.97 -6.54
N THR A 138 7.03 -15.70 -6.86
CA THR A 138 7.82 -15.30 -8.04
C THR A 138 9.30 -15.64 -7.85
N LYS A 139 9.86 -15.42 -6.66
CA LYS A 139 11.22 -15.88 -6.32
C LYS A 139 11.34 -17.39 -6.46
N HIS A 140 10.38 -18.17 -5.95
CA HIS A 140 10.38 -19.62 -6.14
C HIS A 140 10.32 -20.03 -7.61
N ARG A 141 9.49 -19.37 -8.43
CA ARG A 141 9.46 -19.61 -9.89
C ARG A 141 10.76 -19.24 -10.58
N SER A 142 11.48 -18.23 -10.09
CA SER A 142 12.79 -17.88 -10.64
C SER A 142 13.86 -18.97 -10.45
N HIS A 143 13.66 -19.84 -9.46
CA HIS A 143 14.49 -21.04 -9.25
C HIS A 143 14.00 -22.26 -10.03
N ALA A 144 12.80 -22.21 -10.65
CA ALA A 144 12.37 -23.25 -11.56
C ALA A 144 13.31 -23.29 -12.77
N LYS A 145 13.54 -24.48 -13.30
CA LYS A 145 14.66 -24.79 -14.18
C LYS A 145 14.32 -24.54 -15.68
N PRO A 146 14.68 -23.39 -16.29
CA PRO A 146 14.37 -23.11 -17.70
C PRO A 146 15.20 -23.93 -18.70
N TRP A 147 16.22 -24.67 -18.23
CA TRP A 147 17.07 -25.47 -19.10
C TRP A 147 16.31 -26.56 -19.86
N LEU A 148 15.19 -27.07 -19.32
CA LEU A 148 14.34 -28.04 -20.02
C LEU A 148 13.72 -27.45 -21.29
N LEU A 149 13.29 -26.18 -21.25
CA LEU A 149 12.80 -25.46 -22.43
C LEU A 149 13.91 -25.27 -23.46
N GLY A 150 15.10 -24.85 -23.00
CA GLY A 150 16.27 -24.72 -23.87
C GLY A 150 16.69 -26.05 -24.51
N ALA A 151 16.67 -27.14 -23.74
CA ALA A 151 17.00 -28.49 -24.21
C ALA A 151 15.98 -29.01 -25.24
N ALA A 152 14.69 -28.78 -25.03
CA ALA A 152 13.65 -29.17 -25.97
C ALA A 152 13.77 -28.43 -27.32
N VAL A 153 14.04 -27.12 -27.27
CA VAL A 153 14.27 -26.30 -28.48
C VAL A 153 15.54 -26.74 -29.21
N GLY A 154 16.62 -27.03 -28.47
CA GLY A 154 17.87 -27.56 -29.04
C GLY A 154 17.67 -28.90 -29.72
N ALA A 155 16.97 -29.84 -29.08
CA ALA A 155 16.67 -31.15 -29.66
C ALA A 155 15.80 -31.04 -30.92
N GLY A 156 14.79 -30.17 -30.92
CA GLY A 156 13.95 -29.90 -32.09
C GLY A 156 14.74 -29.33 -33.27
N ALA A 157 15.65 -28.38 -33.02
CA ALA A 157 16.49 -27.79 -34.06
C ALA A 157 17.45 -28.80 -34.70
N VAL A 158 18.03 -29.71 -33.91
CA VAL A 158 18.88 -30.79 -34.41
C VAL A 158 18.09 -31.76 -35.30
N LEU A 159 16.89 -32.17 -34.86
CA LEU A 159 16.02 -33.07 -35.64
C LEU A 159 15.61 -32.44 -36.98
N LEU A 160 15.24 -31.16 -36.97
CA LEU A 160 14.87 -30.42 -38.19
C LEU A 160 16.05 -30.28 -39.15
N GLY A 161 17.24 -29.98 -38.62
CA GLY A 161 18.47 -29.87 -39.42
C GLY A 161 18.88 -31.21 -40.04
N ALA A 162 18.77 -32.31 -39.28
CA ALA A 162 19.08 -33.65 -39.76
C ALA A 162 18.18 -34.08 -40.92
N ALA A 163 16.90 -33.71 -40.89
CA ALA A 163 15.94 -34.03 -41.94
C ALA A 163 16.27 -33.35 -43.29
N LEU A 164 16.86 -32.15 -43.28
CA LEU A 164 17.14 -31.38 -44.49
C LEU A 164 18.48 -31.71 -45.17
N ALA A 165 19.54 -31.94 -44.39
CA ALA A 165 20.90 -32.11 -44.92
C ALA A 165 21.73 -33.16 -44.17
N HIS A 166 21.08 -34.13 -43.52
CA HIS A 166 21.69 -35.24 -42.79
C HIS A 166 22.74 -34.74 -41.77
N LEU A 167 24.02 -35.09 -41.93
CA LEU A 167 25.07 -34.82 -40.95
C LEU A 167 25.41 -33.32 -40.83
N TYR A 168 25.57 -32.64 -41.97
CA TYR A 168 25.91 -31.21 -41.99
C TYR A 168 24.74 -30.35 -41.49
N GLY A 169 23.51 -30.73 -41.83
CA GLY A 169 22.31 -30.09 -41.33
C GLY A 169 22.13 -30.27 -39.82
N ALA A 170 22.43 -31.46 -39.27
CA ALA A 170 22.37 -31.71 -37.83
C ALA A 170 23.37 -30.85 -37.03
N LEU A 171 24.60 -30.69 -37.54
CA LEU A 171 25.62 -29.83 -36.91
C LEU A 171 25.20 -28.35 -36.95
N ALA A 172 24.72 -27.86 -38.09
CA ALA A 172 24.21 -26.50 -38.21
C ALA A 172 22.99 -26.26 -37.28
N GLY A 173 22.07 -27.23 -37.23
CA GLY A 173 20.90 -27.21 -36.34
C GLY A 173 21.27 -27.22 -34.85
N MET A 174 22.33 -27.94 -34.47
CA MET A 174 22.85 -27.95 -33.09
C MET A 174 23.37 -26.59 -32.67
N VAL A 175 24.18 -25.94 -33.50
CA VAL A 175 24.74 -24.61 -33.21
C VAL A 175 23.62 -23.58 -33.15
N ALA A 176 22.74 -23.54 -34.15
CA ALA A 176 21.59 -22.63 -34.16
C ALA A 176 20.65 -22.86 -32.97
N GLY A 177 20.32 -24.13 -32.68
CA GLY A 177 19.48 -24.53 -31.54
C GLY A 177 20.09 -24.14 -30.19
N PHE A 178 21.40 -24.27 -30.04
CA PHE A 178 22.11 -23.82 -28.83
C PHE A 178 21.98 -22.31 -28.61
N PHE A 179 22.22 -21.49 -29.64
CA PHE A 179 22.10 -20.04 -29.52
C PHE A 179 20.65 -19.59 -29.27
N VAL A 180 19.68 -20.19 -29.97
CA VAL A 180 18.25 -19.89 -29.75
C VAL A 180 17.82 -20.31 -28.36
N GLY A 181 18.20 -21.51 -27.90
CA GLY A 181 17.91 -22.00 -26.55
C GLY A 181 18.52 -21.11 -25.48
N LYS A 182 19.78 -20.70 -25.64
CA LYS A 182 20.46 -19.76 -24.74
C LYS A 182 19.75 -18.41 -24.71
N TRP A 183 19.42 -17.85 -25.87
CA TRP A 183 18.70 -16.57 -25.98
C TRP A 183 17.32 -16.63 -25.28
N LEU A 184 16.58 -17.73 -25.47
CA LEU A 184 15.27 -17.92 -24.84
C LEU A 184 15.37 -18.01 -23.31
N VAL A 185 16.35 -18.76 -22.80
CA VAL A 185 16.62 -18.87 -21.36
C VAL A 185 17.03 -17.52 -20.78
N ASP A 186 17.94 -16.80 -21.45
CA ASP A 186 18.40 -15.48 -21.00
C ASP A 186 17.25 -14.45 -20.99
N ASN A 187 16.38 -14.47 -22.00
CA ASN A 187 15.24 -13.57 -22.07
C ASN A 187 14.20 -13.89 -20.99
N HIS A 188 13.95 -15.18 -20.73
CA HIS A 188 13.08 -15.63 -19.64
C HIS A 188 13.61 -15.19 -18.27
N ASN A 189 14.92 -15.37 -18.03
CA ASN A 189 15.58 -14.93 -16.80
C ASN A 189 15.49 -13.41 -16.62
N LYS A 190 15.71 -12.63 -17.70
CA LYS A 190 15.55 -11.17 -17.67
C LYS A 190 14.11 -10.76 -17.33
N GLN A 191 13.11 -11.42 -17.90
CA GLN A 191 11.71 -11.15 -17.63
C GLN A 191 11.35 -11.45 -16.16
N LEU A 192 11.79 -12.59 -15.63
CA LEU A 192 11.60 -12.96 -14.23
C LEU A 192 12.31 -12.00 -13.26
N GLN A 193 13.54 -11.57 -13.57
CA GLN A 193 14.25 -10.57 -12.78
C GLN A 193 13.50 -9.23 -12.76
N ARG A 194 12.97 -8.79 -13.90
CA ARG A 194 12.14 -7.57 -13.98
C ARG A 194 10.87 -7.70 -13.13
N GLN A 195 10.18 -8.84 -13.22
CA GLN A 195 9.00 -9.12 -12.40
C GLN A 195 9.33 -9.11 -10.90
N THR A 196 10.40 -9.79 -10.50
CA THR A 196 10.84 -9.84 -9.10
C THR A 196 11.17 -8.43 -8.57
N ARG A 197 11.88 -7.61 -9.36
CA ARG A 197 12.18 -6.22 -8.98
C ARG A 197 10.92 -5.37 -8.85
N SER A 198 9.96 -5.53 -9.76
CA SER A 198 8.67 -4.83 -9.71
C SER A 198 7.90 -5.20 -8.45
N GLU A 199 7.78 -6.49 -8.15
CA GLU A 199 7.07 -6.97 -6.96
C GLU A 199 7.77 -6.57 -5.66
N GLN A 200 9.11 -6.48 -5.68
CA GLN A 200 9.87 -6.01 -4.53
C GLN A 200 9.64 -4.52 -4.28
N PHE A 201 9.65 -3.71 -5.35
CA PHE A 201 9.31 -2.29 -5.25
C PHE A 201 7.89 -2.08 -4.69
N ASP A 202 6.91 -2.86 -5.14
CA ASP A 202 5.55 -2.82 -4.61
C ASP A 202 5.51 -3.17 -3.11
N ALA A 203 6.19 -4.23 -2.69
CA ALA A 203 6.23 -4.63 -1.29
C ALA A 203 6.92 -3.58 -0.40
N ASP A 204 8.03 -2.99 -0.88
CA ASP A 204 8.77 -1.95 -0.17
C ASP A 204 7.96 -0.66 -0.06
N SER A 205 7.25 -0.26 -1.13
CA SER A 205 6.37 0.90 -1.10
C SER A 205 5.23 0.72 -0.08
N LEU A 206 4.54 -0.42 -0.09
CA LEU A 206 3.51 -0.76 0.90
C LEU A 206 4.06 -0.79 2.33
N ALA A 207 5.27 -1.30 2.53
CA ALA A 207 5.92 -1.33 3.84
C ALA A 207 6.21 0.09 4.37
N ASN A 208 6.74 0.96 3.52
CA ASN A 208 7.00 2.37 3.87
C ASN A 208 5.70 3.11 4.19
N LEU A 209 4.63 2.82 3.46
CA LEU A 209 3.32 3.43 3.68
C LEU A 209 2.68 2.96 4.97
N LEU A 210 2.74 1.66 5.26
CA LEU A 210 2.30 1.10 6.54
C LEU A 210 3.11 1.71 7.70
N GLN A 211 4.43 1.87 7.54
CA GLN A 211 5.27 2.51 8.54
C GLN A 211 4.86 3.98 8.74
N THR A 212 4.51 4.69 7.67
CA THR A 212 4.00 6.07 7.74
C THR A 212 2.63 6.12 8.44
N CYS A 213 1.72 5.19 8.13
CA CYS A 213 0.42 5.02 8.81
C CYS A 213 0.60 4.79 10.31
N ARG A 214 1.60 3.99 10.71
CA ARG A 214 1.91 3.72 12.12
C ARG A 214 2.61 4.87 12.83
N ARG A 215 3.51 5.58 12.15
CA ARG A 215 4.27 6.71 12.71
C ARG A 215 3.47 8.01 12.76
N ALA A 216 2.40 8.14 12.00
CA ALA A 216 1.55 9.32 12.07
C ALA A 216 1.10 9.54 13.53
N PRO A 217 1.13 10.77 14.06
CA PRO A 217 0.68 11.01 15.42
C PRO A 217 -0.79 10.58 15.55
N GLU A 218 -1.10 9.71 16.51
CA GLU A 218 -2.49 9.37 16.81
C GLU A 218 -3.20 10.58 17.41
N TRP A 219 -4.50 10.70 17.13
CA TRP A 219 -5.35 11.73 17.73
C TRP A 219 -5.56 11.48 19.22
N PHE A 220 -5.70 10.21 19.60
CA PHE A 220 -5.93 9.74 20.95
C PHE A 220 -5.16 8.43 21.16
N SER A 221 -4.68 8.20 22.38
CA SER A 221 -3.97 6.95 22.72
C SER A 221 -4.94 5.78 22.95
N GLU A 222 -4.42 4.55 22.98
CA GLU A 222 -5.21 3.37 23.37
C GLU A 222 -5.70 3.43 24.81
N ALA A 223 -4.93 4.03 25.71
CA ALA A 223 -5.37 4.25 27.08
C ALA A 223 -6.57 5.21 27.13
N GLU A 224 -6.54 6.31 26.36
CA GLU A 224 -7.63 7.29 26.28
C GLU A 224 -8.90 6.69 25.67
N GLU A 225 -8.77 5.83 24.66
CA GLU A 225 -9.92 5.12 24.09
C GLU A 225 -10.57 4.17 25.11
N ASN A 226 -9.75 3.43 25.87
CA ASN A 226 -10.25 2.45 26.83
C ASN A 226 -10.81 3.10 28.09
N SER A 227 -10.17 4.17 28.58
CA SER A 227 -10.52 4.85 29.84
C SER A 227 -11.51 6.01 29.64
N GLY A 228 -11.52 6.65 28.47
CA GLY A 228 -12.23 7.90 28.25
C GLY A 228 -11.62 9.08 29.03
N GLU A 229 -10.49 8.86 29.69
CA GLU A 229 -9.78 9.87 30.47
C GLU A 229 -8.57 10.35 29.70
N ARG A 230 -8.10 11.55 30.04
CA ARG A 230 -6.94 12.14 29.38
C ARG A 230 -5.67 11.47 29.90
N ASP A 231 -4.81 11.06 28.98
CA ASP A 231 -3.52 10.48 29.37
C ASP A 231 -2.63 11.56 30.00
N ALA A 232 -2.11 11.31 31.20
CA ALA A 232 -1.33 12.27 31.97
C ALA A 232 0.08 12.50 31.40
N TYR A 233 0.54 11.61 30.52
CA TYR A 233 1.93 11.59 30.03
C TYR A 233 2.15 12.30 28.68
N GLU A 234 1.13 12.94 28.10
CA GLU A 234 1.22 13.60 26.78
C GLU A 234 1.15 15.14 26.81
N VAL A 235 1.77 15.78 27.82
CA VAL A 235 1.94 17.26 27.85
C VAL A 235 3.03 17.72 26.87
#